data_AF-A0A928F0T5-F1
#
_entry.id   AF-A0A928F0T5-F1
#
_cell.length_a   1.000
_cell.length_b   1.000
_cell.length_c   1.000
_cell.angle_alpha   90.00
_cell.angle_beta   90.00
_cell.angle_gamma   90.00
#
_symmetry.space_group_name_H-M   'P 1'
#
loop_
_entity.id
_entity.type
_entity.pdbx_description
1 polymer ?
#
loop_
_entity_poly.entity_id
_entity_poly.type
_entity_poly.pdbx_seq_one_letter_code
_entity_poly.pdbx_strand_id
1 'polypeptide(L)'
;MAFCGSCGAPLPDENLKFCPKCGASTDGETPTPQNSIPVIEEVKYPMKWFKFLIYFGLFAGAVVNIVQGFLYLTGTIYDMTSGEGMSELVYSVFGGLKAVDIIFGIVLIALGIFGIYTRFRLSGYKSNAPTCVYILYGAVAATGLIYTIVVSSMLGEFIADSVTSIVVSAIMISLNCIYFGKRKSLFDK
;
A
#
# COMPACT_ATOMS: atom_id res chain seq x y z
N MET A 1 36.49 -54.31 -25.97
CA MET A 1 37.20 -53.06 -26.27
C MET A 1 36.19 -51.94 -26.24
N ALA A 2 36.18 -51.15 -25.17
CA ALA A 2 35.29 -50.01 -25.04
C ALA A 2 35.85 -48.78 -25.76
N PHE A 3 34.97 -47.91 -26.25
CA PHE A 3 35.33 -46.63 -26.88
C PHE A 3 34.74 -45.48 -26.07
N CYS A 4 35.46 -44.36 -25.99
CA CYS A 4 34.96 -43.17 -25.30
C CYS A 4 33.79 -42.54 -26.05
N GLY A 5 32.63 -42.37 -25.40
CA GLY A 5 31.43 -41.76 -26.00
C GLY A 5 31.58 -40.29 -26.42
N SER A 6 32.58 -39.59 -25.89
CA SER A 6 32.79 -38.17 -26.18
C SER A 6 33.79 -37.89 -27.31
N CYS A 7 34.81 -38.75 -27.51
CA CYS A 7 35.87 -38.52 -28.51
C CYS A 7 36.17 -39.72 -29.41
N GLY A 8 35.51 -40.86 -29.21
CA GLY A 8 35.66 -42.07 -30.04
C GLY A 8 36.99 -42.80 -29.89
N ALA A 9 37.85 -42.43 -28.94
CA ALA A 9 39.13 -43.11 -28.74
C ALA A 9 38.94 -44.48 -28.06
N PRO A 10 39.74 -45.51 -28.44
CA PRO A 10 39.73 -46.80 -27.77
C PRO A 10 40.25 -46.67 -26.33
N LEU A 11 39.53 -47.25 -25.37
CA LEU A 11 39.91 -47.27 -23.96
C LEU A 11 40.77 -48.51 -23.69
N PRO A 12 41.96 -48.36 -23.08
CA PRO A 12 42.85 -49.48 -22.81
C PRO A 12 42.32 -50.43 -21.71
N ASP A 13 41.50 -49.92 -20.77
CA ASP A 13 40.82 -50.69 -19.74
C ASP A 13 39.36 -50.25 -19.58
N GLU A 14 38.45 -51.19 -19.32
CA GLU A 14 37.02 -50.90 -19.10
C GLU A 14 36.72 -50.24 -17.74
N ASN A 15 37.68 -50.25 -16.79
CA ASN A 15 37.53 -49.68 -15.44
C ASN A 15 38.21 -48.31 -15.24
N LEU A 16 38.68 -47.66 -16.31
CA LEU A 16 39.14 -46.27 -16.21
C LEU A 16 37.94 -45.38 -15.90
N LYS A 17 38.09 -44.44 -14.96
CA LYS A 17 37.06 -43.42 -14.62
C LYS A 17 37.10 -42.20 -15.54
N PHE A 18 38.21 -41.99 -16.23
CA PHE A 18 38.44 -40.84 -17.11
C PHE A 18 39.18 -41.26 -18.37
N CYS A 19 38.80 -40.66 -19.51
CA CYS A 19 39.46 -40.88 -20.79
C CYS A 19 40.84 -40.20 -20.82
N PRO A 20 41.95 -40.92 -21.03
CA PRO A 20 43.29 -40.33 -21.04
C PRO A 20 43.56 -39.39 -22.23
N LYS A 21 42.74 -39.45 -23.29
CA LYS A 21 42.90 -38.60 -24.49
C LYS A 21 42.17 -37.26 -24.38
N CYS A 22 40.99 -37.22 -23.75
CA CYS A 22 40.13 -36.03 -23.74
C CYS A 22 39.65 -35.61 -22.34
N GLY A 23 39.91 -36.39 -21.30
CA GLY A 23 39.52 -36.10 -19.92
C GLY A 23 38.06 -36.36 -19.58
N ALA A 24 37.22 -36.81 -20.53
CA ALA A 24 35.81 -37.11 -20.26
C ALA A 24 35.66 -38.28 -19.26
N SER A 25 34.74 -38.16 -18.30
CA SER A 25 34.40 -39.28 -17.42
C SER A 25 33.72 -40.39 -18.22
N THR A 26 34.15 -41.61 -17.96
CA THR A 26 33.65 -42.84 -18.60
C THR A 26 32.46 -43.44 -17.82
N ASP A 27 32.32 -43.04 -16.56
CA ASP A 27 31.12 -43.25 -15.76
C ASP A 27 30.10 -42.17 -16.14
N GLY A 28 28.92 -42.59 -16.62
CA GLY A 28 27.78 -41.73 -16.94
C GLY A 28 27.14 -41.03 -15.73
N GLU A 29 27.88 -40.83 -14.64
CA GLU A 29 27.48 -40.03 -13.50
C GLU A 29 28.34 -38.78 -13.44
N THR A 30 27.73 -37.68 -13.86
CA THR A 30 28.20 -36.32 -13.58
C THR A 30 28.51 -36.21 -12.08
N PRO A 31 29.74 -35.85 -11.66
CA PRO A 31 30.00 -35.56 -10.26
C PRO A 31 29.21 -34.30 -9.91
N THR A 32 28.06 -34.47 -9.27
CA THR A 32 27.33 -33.36 -8.63
C THR A 32 28.25 -32.74 -7.58
N PRO A 33 28.62 -31.45 -7.68
CA PRO A 33 29.31 -30.78 -6.59
C PRO A 33 28.36 -30.72 -5.39
N GLN A 34 28.62 -31.56 -4.38
CA GLN A 34 27.86 -31.69 -3.14
C GLN A 34 28.09 -30.54 -2.14
N ASN A 35 28.35 -29.33 -2.63
CA ASN A 35 28.33 -28.10 -1.84
C ASN A 35 27.12 -27.26 -2.23
N SER A 36 25.92 -27.76 -1.92
CA SER A 36 24.74 -26.91 -1.85
C SER A 36 24.83 -26.08 -0.58
N ILE A 37 25.42 -24.88 -0.68
CA ILE A 37 25.02 -23.77 0.19
C ILE A 37 23.49 -23.76 0.16
N PRO A 38 22.77 -23.73 1.30
CA PRO A 38 21.33 -23.61 1.28
C PRO A 38 20.99 -22.34 0.49
N VAL A 39 20.45 -22.53 -0.71
CA VAL A 39 19.88 -21.45 -1.50
C VAL A 39 18.76 -20.90 -0.64
N ILE A 40 18.99 -19.74 -0.01
CA ILE A 40 17.95 -19.04 0.72
C ILE A 40 16.92 -18.66 -0.33
N GLU A 41 15.82 -19.41 -0.40
CA GLU A 41 14.69 -19.08 -1.25
C GLU A 41 14.22 -17.67 -0.86
N GLU A 42 14.36 -16.72 -1.78
CA GLU A 42 13.74 -15.41 -1.63
C GLU A 42 12.23 -15.62 -1.51
N VAL A 43 11.67 -15.36 -0.32
CA VAL A 43 10.23 -15.44 -0.07
C VAL A 43 9.52 -14.44 -0.99
N LYS A 44 8.98 -14.95 -2.10
CA LYS A 44 8.30 -14.13 -3.11
C LYS A 44 6.86 -13.88 -2.70
N TYR A 45 6.59 -12.71 -2.14
CA TYR A 45 5.23 -12.32 -1.76
C TYR A 45 4.37 -11.96 -2.98
N PRO A 46 3.05 -12.28 -2.96
CA PRO A 46 2.12 -11.73 -3.95
C PRO A 46 1.94 -10.24 -3.69
N MET A 47 2.19 -9.42 -4.72
CA MET A 47 2.23 -7.94 -4.63
C MET A 47 0.99 -7.24 -5.20
N LYS A 48 -0.09 -7.98 -5.53
CA LYS A 48 -1.29 -7.41 -6.16
C LYS A 48 -1.92 -6.28 -5.34
N TRP A 49 -2.15 -6.52 -4.04
CA TRP A 49 -2.70 -5.50 -3.14
C TRP A 49 -1.78 -4.30 -2.99
N PHE A 50 -0.47 -4.51 -2.81
CA PHE A 50 0.50 -3.41 -2.73
C PHE A 50 0.47 -2.55 -3.99
N LYS A 51 0.49 -3.18 -5.18
CA LYS A 51 0.37 -2.46 -6.47
C LYS A 51 -0.94 -1.68 -6.54
N PHE A 52 -2.07 -2.30 -6.22
CA PHE A 52 -3.36 -1.60 -6.15
C PHE A 52 -3.29 -0.38 -5.23
N LEU A 53 -2.74 -0.52 -4.03
CA LEU A 53 -2.67 0.54 -3.04
C LEU A 53 -1.83 1.73 -3.53
N ILE A 54 -0.64 1.49 -4.11
CA ILE A 54 0.28 2.57 -4.53
C ILE A 54 -0.02 3.16 -5.91
N TYR A 55 -0.72 2.43 -6.78
CA TYR A 55 -1.08 2.93 -8.11
C TYR A 55 -2.48 3.53 -8.15
N PHE A 56 -3.38 3.10 -7.26
CA PHE A 56 -4.76 3.56 -7.26
C PHE A 56 -5.24 4.02 -5.89
N GLY A 57 -5.24 3.13 -4.88
CA GLY A 57 -5.94 3.36 -3.62
C GLY A 57 -5.56 4.68 -2.91
N LEU A 58 -4.26 4.96 -2.79
CA LEU A 58 -3.78 6.18 -2.13
C LEU A 58 -4.03 7.45 -2.96
N PHE A 59 -3.99 7.35 -4.29
CA PHE A 59 -4.30 8.49 -5.15
C PHE A 59 -5.80 8.80 -5.17
N ALA A 60 -6.64 7.77 -5.28
CA ALA A 60 -8.10 7.93 -5.20
C ALA A 60 -8.50 8.56 -3.86
N GLY A 61 -7.94 8.06 -2.74
CA GLY A 61 -8.14 8.64 -1.43
C GLY A 61 -7.65 10.09 -1.33
N ALA A 62 -6.49 10.42 -1.94
CA ALA A 62 -5.98 11.78 -1.96
C ALA A 62 -6.88 12.73 -2.74
N VAL A 63 -7.37 12.32 -3.92
CA VAL A 63 -8.31 13.10 -4.73
C VAL A 63 -9.60 13.36 -3.95
N VAL A 64 -10.18 12.33 -3.33
CA VAL A 64 -11.41 12.49 -2.53
C VAL A 64 -11.20 13.50 -1.41
N ASN A 65 -10.11 13.39 -0.65
CA ASN A 65 -9.82 14.32 0.44
C ASN A 65 -9.59 15.76 -0.06
N ILE A 66 -8.83 15.93 -1.14
CA ILE A 66 -8.56 17.27 -1.70
C ILE A 66 -9.84 17.90 -2.24
N VAL A 67 -10.63 17.15 -3.01
CA VAL A 67 -11.91 17.63 -3.53
C VAL A 67 -12.83 18.03 -2.39
N GLN A 68 -13.07 17.14 -1.41
CA GLN A 68 -13.89 17.51 -0.25
C GLN A 68 -13.32 18.71 0.51
N GLY A 69 -12.00 18.79 0.66
CA GLY A 69 -11.37 19.93 1.30
C GLY A 69 -11.71 21.26 0.62
N PHE A 70 -11.69 21.30 -0.72
CA PHE A 70 -12.15 22.47 -1.47
C PHE A 70 -13.64 22.76 -1.29
N LEU A 71 -14.49 21.72 -1.27
CA LEU A 71 -15.93 21.89 -1.09
C LEU A 71 -16.29 22.50 0.27
N TYR A 72 -15.54 22.16 1.33
CA TYR A 72 -15.68 22.78 2.64
C TYR A 72 -15.14 24.22 2.64
N LEU A 73 -13.97 24.47 2.04
CA LEU A 73 -13.39 25.81 1.97
C LEU A 73 -14.32 26.82 1.28
N THR A 74 -15.03 26.39 0.23
CA THR A 74 -15.95 27.26 -0.52
C THR A 74 -17.37 27.23 0.05
N GLY A 75 -17.70 26.29 0.93
CA GLY A 75 -19.07 26.04 1.39
C GLY A 75 -19.97 25.37 0.35
N THR A 76 -19.45 25.04 -0.83
CA THR A 76 -20.20 24.39 -1.93
C THR A 76 -20.73 23.01 -1.52
N ILE A 77 -20.20 22.41 -0.45
CA ILE A 77 -20.75 21.19 0.13
C ILE A 77 -22.24 21.34 0.49
N TYR A 78 -22.65 22.50 1.01
CA TYR A 78 -24.06 22.77 1.34
C TYR A 78 -24.90 22.95 0.10
N ASP A 79 -24.36 23.64 -0.91
CA ASP A 79 -25.09 23.88 -2.14
C ASP A 79 -25.36 22.58 -2.91
N MET A 80 -24.41 21.65 -2.90
CA MET A 80 -24.55 20.35 -3.58
C MET A 80 -25.44 19.35 -2.85
N THR A 81 -25.46 19.40 -1.52
CA THR A 81 -26.22 18.44 -0.70
C THR A 81 -27.62 18.92 -0.38
N SER A 82 -27.81 20.24 -0.31
CA SER A 82 -29.04 20.87 0.21
C SER A 82 -29.72 21.81 -0.78
N GLY A 83 -29.08 22.16 -1.91
CA GLY A 83 -29.63 23.03 -2.96
C GLY A 83 -28.91 24.38 -3.08
N GLU A 84 -29.07 25.04 -4.22
CA GLU A 84 -28.37 26.30 -4.54
C GLU A 84 -28.66 27.41 -3.53
N GLY A 85 -27.61 28.09 -3.04
CA GLY A 85 -27.71 29.20 -2.09
C GLY A 85 -27.80 28.78 -0.62
N MET A 86 -27.75 27.49 -0.32
CA MET A 86 -27.84 26.97 1.05
C MET A 86 -26.60 27.29 1.88
N SER A 87 -25.43 27.45 1.25
CA SER A 87 -24.20 27.85 1.95
C SER A 87 -24.35 29.18 2.68
N GLU A 88 -24.95 30.20 2.05
CA GLU A 88 -25.17 31.51 2.66
C GLU A 88 -26.16 31.44 3.83
N LEU A 89 -27.27 30.72 3.64
CA LEU A 89 -28.26 30.51 4.70
C LEU A 89 -27.65 29.81 5.92
N VAL A 90 -26.94 28.71 5.71
CA VAL A 90 -26.29 27.93 6.78
C VAL A 90 -25.31 28.80 7.56
N TYR A 91 -24.47 29.57 6.88
CA TYR A 91 -23.50 30.44 7.54
C TYR A 91 -24.12 31.68 8.20
N SER A 92 -25.27 32.15 7.73
CA SER A 92 -26.01 33.25 8.38
C SER A 92 -26.64 32.82 9.71
N VAL A 93 -27.13 31.57 9.78
CA VAL A 93 -27.75 31.00 10.99
C VAL A 93 -26.69 30.52 11.97
N PHE A 94 -25.63 29.86 11.46
CA PHE A 94 -24.56 29.28 12.27
C PHE A 94 -23.23 29.98 11.97
N GLY A 95 -23.06 31.20 12.49
CA GLY A 95 -21.90 32.05 12.18
C GLY A 95 -20.52 31.44 12.47
N GLY A 96 -20.42 30.52 13.43
CA GLY A 96 -19.17 29.79 13.73
C GLY A 96 -18.84 28.66 12.76
N LEU A 97 -19.82 28.15 12.00
CA LEU A 97 -19.69 26.94 11.20
C LEU A 97 -18.76 27.15 10.01
N LYS A 98 -18.79 28.36 9.42
CA LYS A 98 -17.86 28.73 8.33
C LYS A 98 -16.40 28.59 8.74
N ALA A 99 -16.05 29.00 9.97
CA ALA A 99 -14.68 28.87 10.46
C ALA A 99 -14.31 27.39 10.65
N VAL A 100 -15.24 26.59 11.17
CA VAL A 100 -15.07 25.13 11.31
C VAL A 100 -14.81 24.51 9.93
N ASP A 101 -15.67 24.76 8.95
CA ASP A 101 -15.53 24.19 7.60
C ASP A 101 -14.23 24.59 6.93
N ILE A 102 -13.77 25.84 7.10
CA ILE A 102 -12.47 26.26 6.57
C ILE A 102 -11.33 25.45 7.19
N ILE A 103 -11.33 25.26 8.51
CA ILE A 103 -10.31 24.47 9.21
C ILE A 103 -10.34 23.02 8.71
N PHE A 104 -11.52 22.42 8.62
CA PHE A 104 -11.68 21.05 8.13
C PHE A 104 -11.25 20.91 6.68
N GLY A 105 -11.55 21.89 5.84
CA GLY A 105 -11.12 21.93 4.45
C GLY A 105 -9.60 21.88 4.30
N ILE A 106 -8.88 22.68 5.11
CA ILE A 106 -7.41 22.67 5.16
C ILE A 106 -6.89 21.30 5.62
N VAL A 107 -7.48 20.73 6.68
CA VAL A 107 -7.07 19.42 7.20
C VAL A 107 -7.24 18.33 6.15
N LEU A 108 -8.36 18.30 5.42
CA LEU A 108 -8.61 17.31 4.37
C LEU A 108 -7.61 17.46 3.21
N ILE A 109 -7.30 18.68 2.78
CA ILE A 109 -6.25 18.90 1.77
C ILE A 109 -4.90 18.39 2.27
N ALA A 110 -4.54 18.68 3.52
CA ALA A 110 -3.31 18.20 4.13
C ALA A 110 -3.26 16.65 4.20
N LEU A 111 -4.37 15.99 4.54
CA LEU A 111 -4.50 14.54 4.52
C LEU A 111 -4.37 13.95 3.11
N GLY A 112 -4.92 14.64 2.11
CA GLY A 112 -4.76 14.23 0.70
C GLY A 112 -3.30 14.32 0.25
N ILE A 113 -2.60 15.41 0.58
CA ILE A 113 -1.15 15.55 0.32
C ILE A 113 -0.37 14.46 1.08
N PHE A 114 -0.73 14.19 2.33
CA PHE A 114 -0.12 13.13 3.13
C PHE A 114 -0.36 11.73 2.53
N GLY A 115 -1.49 11.49 1.87
CA GLY A 115 -1.76 10.28 1.10
C GLY A 115 -0.79 10.08 -0.06
N ILE A 116 -0.52 11.16 -0.82
CA ILE A 116 0.47 11.16 -1.90
C ILE A 116 1.89 10.91 -1.34
N TYR A 117 2.24 11.57 -0.24
CA TYR A 117 3.51 11.34 0.45
C TYR A 117 3.66 9.87 0.89
N THR A 118 2.62 9.31 1.52
CA THR A 118 2.59 7.92 2.00
C THR A 118 2.81 6.93 0.85
N ARG A 119 2.25 7.22 -0.33
CA ARG A 119 2.50 6.43 -1.55
C ARG A 119 3.98 6.40 -1.91
N PHE A 120 4.67 7.54 -1.92
CA PHE A 120 6.09 7.57 -2.24
C PHE A 120 6.93 6.81 -1.22
N ARG A 121 6.60 6.91 0.08
CA ARG A 121 7.24 6.12 1.15
C ARG A 121 7.06 4.61 0.92
N LEU A 122 5.86 4.18 0.57
CA LEU A 122 5.56 2.78 0.25
C LEU A 122 6.36 2.30 -0.96
N SER A 123 6.35 3.04 -2.06
CA SER A 123 7.10 2.64 -3.27
C SER A 123 8.62 2.56 -3.04
N GLY A 124 9.13 3.35 -2.08
CA GLY A 124 10.52 3.32 -1.67
C GLY A 124 10.84 2.26 -0.59
N TYR A 125 9.85 1.44 -0.20
CA TYR A 125 10.00 0.39 0.81
C TYR A 125 10.62 0.88 2.13
N LYS A 126 10.27 2.10 2.55
CA LYS A 126 10.81 2.71 3.78
C LYS A 126 10.24 2.03 5.02
N SER A 127 11.04 1.83 6.05
CA SER A 127 10.65 1.22 7.33
C SER A 127 9.37 1.76 7.98
N ASN A 128 9.14 3.07 7.93
CA ASN A 128 7.92 3.67 8.48
C ASN A 128 6.73 3.72 7.51
N ALA A 129 6.86 3.22 6.27
CA ALA A 129 5.84 3.38 5.24
C ALA A 129 4.51 2.72 5.61
N PRO A 130 4.46 1.49 6.18
CA PRO A 130 3.21 0.91 6.68
C PRO A 130 2.57 1.75 7.78
N THR A 131 3.38 2.33 8.67
CA THR A 131 2.90 3.21 9.74
C THR A 131 2.23 4.47 9.18
N CYS A 132 2.77 5.08 8.13
CA CYS A 132 2.15 6.21 7.45
C CYS A 132 0.74 5.86 6.91
N VAL A 133 0.53 4.64 6.42
CA VAL A 133 -0.80 4.17 5.97
C VAL A 133 -1.80 4.12 7.12
N TYR A 134 -1.39 3.59 8.28
CA TYR A 134 -2.27 3.51 9.45
C TYR A 134 -2.59 4.90 10.00
N ILE A 135 -1.60 5.79 10.05
CA ILE A 135 -1.79 7.18 10.46
C ILE A 135 -2.75 7.88 9.50
N LEU A 136 -2.59 7.70 8.18
CA LEU A 136 -3.46 8.33 7.18
C LEU A 136 -4.92 7.93 7.38
N TYR A 137 -5.23 6.62 7.38
CA TYR A 137 -6.61 6.17 7.53
C TYR A 137 -7.17 6.45 8.93
N GLY A 138 -6.33 6.36 9.96
CA GLY A 138 -6.73 6.72 11.34
C GLY A 138 -7.07 8.20 11.45
N ALA A 139 -6.27 9.08 10.84
CA ALA A 139 -6.53 10.52 10.81
C ALA A 139 -7.79 10.86 9.98
N VAL A 140 -7.99 10.23 8.82
CA VAL A 140 -9.23 10.40 8.03
C VAL A 140 -10.47 10.02 8.84
N ALA A 141 -10.45 8.87 9.53
CA ALA A 141 -11.54 8.46 10.40
C ALA A 141 -11.78 9.43 11.57
N ALA A 142 -10.71 9.87 12.23
CA ALA A 142 -10.78 10.80 13.34
C ALA A 142 -11.33 12.16 12.89
N THR A 143 -10.86 12.68 11.76
CA THR A 143 -11.38 13.92 11.16
C THR A 143 -12.88 13.82 10.89
N GLY A 144 -13.36 12.74 10.25
CA GLY A 144 -14.79 12.54 10.05
C GLY A 144 -15.57 12.53 11.37
N LEU A 145 -15.13 11.73 12.34
CA LEU A 145 -15.79 11.64 13.64
C LEU A 145 -15.85 13.00 14.36
N ILE A 146 -14.75 13.75 14.40
CA ILE A 146 -14.68 15.07 15.03
C ILE A 146 -15.62 16.03 14.30
N TYR A 147 -15.63 16.03 12.96
CA TYR A 147 -16.54 16.89 12.18
C TYR A 147 -18.00 16.63 12.54
N THR A 148 -18.42 15.36 12.53
CA THR A 148 -19.79 14.96 12.90
C THR A 148 -20.14 15.42 14.31
N ILE A 149 -19.25 15.25 15.30
CA ILE A 149 -19.53 15.66 16.68
C ILE A 149 -19.68 17.19 16.76
N VAL A 150 -18.76 17.94 16.16
CA VAL A 150 -18.78 19.41 16.17
C VAL A 150 -20.06 19.92 15.51
N VAL A 151 -20.36 19.50 14.28
CA VAL A 151 -21.53 19.96 13.54
C VAL A 151 -22.83 19.53 14.23
N SER A 152 -22.93 18.30 14.71
CA SER A 152 -24.12 17.84 15.45
C SER A 152 -24.35 18.69 16.72
N SER A 153 -23.29 19.06 17.42
CA SER A 153 -23.39 19.92 18.60
C SER A 153 -23.85 21.35 18.27
N MET A 154 -23.51 21.85 17.08
CA MET A 154 -23.94 23.18 16.63
C MET A 154 -25.38 23.19 16.14
N LEU A 155 -25.81 22.13 15.45
CA LEU A 155 -27.16 22.00 14.90
C LEU A 155 -28.20 21.51 15.91
N GLY A 156 -27.78 20.84 16.99
CA GLY A 156 -28.68 20.24 17.97
C GLY A 156 -29.29 18.91 17.53
N GLU A 157 -28.88 18.37 16.38
CA GLU A 157 -29.32 17.10 15.82
C GLU A 157 -28.13 16.25 15.39
N PHE A 158 -28.27 14.92 15.45
CA PHE A 158 -27.20 14.01 15.06
C PHE A 158 -27.14 13.84 13.54
N ILE A 159 -25.99 14.18 12.94
CA ILE A 159 -25.76 13.99 11.49
C ILE A 159 -24.85 12.79 11.25
N ALA A 160 -25.43 11.72 10.69
CA ALA A 160 -24.78 10.41 10.52
C ALA A 160 -23.82 10.32 9.30
N ASP A 161 -23.26 11.43 8.84
CA ASP A 161 -22.54 11.48 7.54
C ASP A 161 -21.16 10.81 7.59
N SER A 162 -20.57 10.65 8.77
CA SER A 162 -19.23 10.05 8.95
C SER A 162 -19.21 8.53 9.05
N VAL A 163 -20.36 7.85 9.09
CA VAL A 163 -20.39 6.38 9.23
C VAL A 163 -19.62 5.71 8.09
N THR A 164 -19.79 6.19 6.86
CA THR A 164 -19.12 5.65 5.68
C THR A 164 -17.59 5.79 5.76
N SER A 165 -17.08 6.97 6.12
CA SER A 165 -15.63 7.22 6.17
C SER A 165 -14.94 6.45 7.29
N ILE A 166 -15.62 6.26 8.42
CA ILE A 166 -15.14 5.46 9.56
C ILE A 166 -15.07 3.98 9.15
N VAL A 167 -16.13 3.43 8.55
CA VAL A 167 -16.18 2.03 8.12
C VAL A 167 -15.10 1.75 7.07
N VAL A 168 -14.98 2.60 6.05
CA VAL A 168 -13.95 2.46 5.01
C VAL A 168 -12.55 2.51 5.63
N SER A 169 -12.30 3.46 6.52
CA SER A 169 -10.99 3.58 7.20
C SER A 169 -10.68 2.36 8.07
N ALA A 170 -11.66 1.84 8.83
CA ALA A 170 -11.48 0.65 9.64
C ALA A 170 -11.12 -0.57 8.78
N ILE A 171 -11.85 -0.80 7.68
CA ILE A 171 -11.56 -1.88 6.73
C ILE A 171 -10.15 -1.70 6.16
N MET A 172 -9.81 -0.50 5.71
CA MET A 172 -8.50 -0.23 5.13
C MET A 172 -7.36 -0.42 6.12
N ILE A 173 -7.51 -0.02 7.38
CA ILE A 173 -6.52 -0.27 8.43
C ILE A 173 -6.38 -1.78 8.65
N SER A 174 -7.48 -2.52 8.85
CA SER A 174 -7.43 -3.96 9.09
C SER A 174 -6.75 -4.73 7.95
N LEU A 175 -7.13 -4.46 6.71
CA LEU A 175 -6.54 -5.09 5.53
C LEU A 175 -5.04 -4.80 5.43
N ASN A 176 -4.63 -3.54 5.65
CA ASN A 176 -3.23 -3.16 5.56
C ASN A 176 -2.40 -3.71 6.74
N CYS A 177 -2.94 -3.76 7.95
CA CYS A 177 -2.28 -4.38 9.12
C CYS A 177 -1.96 -5.86 8.85
N ILE A 178 -2.94 -6.62 8.36
CA ILE A 178 -2.75 -8.03 8.00
C ILE A 178 -1.75 -8.15 6.84
N TYR A 179 -1.86 -7.29 5.83
CA TYR A 179 -1.03 -7.35 4.64
C TYR A 179 0.45 -7.05 4.92
N PHE A 180 0.75 -5.95 5.59
CA PHE A 180 2.11 -5.51 5.91
C PHE A 180 2.70 -6.30 7.07
N GLY A 181 1.89 -6.80 8.00
CA GLY A 181 2.34 -7.71 9.05
C GLY A 181 3.02 -8.96 8.49
N LYS A 182 2.51 -9.51 7.37
CA LYS A 182 3.11 -10.65 6.66
C LYS A 182 4.34 -10.29 5.80
N ARG A 183 4.67 -9.01 5.64
CA ARG A 183 5.68 -8.50 4.69
C ARG A 183 6.64 -7.50 5.34
N LYS A 184 6.81 -7.57 6.67
CA LYS A 184 7.69 -6.66 7.41
C LYS A 184 9.11 -6.63 6.83
N SER A 185 9.61 -7.78 6.39
CA SER A 185 10.94 -7.92 5.78
C SER A 185 11.15 -7.09 4.50
N LEU A 186 10.09 -6.62 3.85
CA LEU A 186 10.20 -5.71 2.71
C LEU A 186 10.62 -4.30 3.13
N PHE A 187 10.47 -3.93 4.40
CA PHE A 187 10.63 -2.58 4.92
C PHE A 187 11.79 -2.43 5.89
N ASP A 188 12.75 -3.35 5.92
CA ASP A 188 13.89 -3.29 6.86
C ASP A 188 14.98 -2.26 6.44
N LYS A 189 14.68 -1.37 5.49
CA LYS A 189 15.57 -0.29 4.97
C LYS A 189 15.16 1.10 5.49
#